data_AF-A0A1H8NA19-F1
#
_entry.id   AF-A0A1H8NA19-F1
#
_cell.length_a   1.000
_cell.length_b   1.000
_cell.length_c   1.000
_cell.angle_alpha   90.00
_cell.angle_beta   90.00
_cell.angle_gamma   90.00
#
_symmetry.space_group_name_H-M   'P 1'
#
loop_
_entity.id
_entity.type
_entity.pdbx_description
1 polymer ?
#
loop_
_entity_poly.entity_id
_entity_poly.type
_entity_poly.pdbx_seq_one_letter_code
_entity_poly.pdbx_strand_id
1 'polypeptide(L)'
;MNASPKQFLRDTLQTVLLVALLAGLLFAASGVWPPMVAVESGSMEPHMERGDLVVVTAPDRWTATATPRDSGVVTADRAGGYERFGAPGDVVVYVVPDRRGSPIIHRAHFYVRAGEDWYVRADPEALPAGVDDCTELLNCPAPHSGYVTKGDANAHYDQANGIAPPVKEEWVVSKGRFRVPLLGWVRLLTAVVV
;
A
#
# COMPACT_ATOMS: atom_id res chain seq x y z
N MET A 1 7.72 17.60 -45.67
CA MET A 1 8.73 18.57 -45.20
C MET A 1 9.53 17.86 -44.11
N ASN A 2 10.77 17.45 -44.38
CA ASN A 2 11.58 16.72 -43.41
C ASN A 2 12.26 17.73 -42.49
N ALA A 3 12.06 17.63 -41.18
CA ALA A 3 12.73 18.48 -40.19
C ALA A 3 14.26 18.38 -40.35
N SER A 4 14.98 19.50 -40.21
CA SER A 4 16.44 19.44 -40.25
C SER A 4 16.99 18.65 -39.04
N PRO A 5 18.13 17.96 -39.15
CA PRO A 5 18.69 17.17 -38.06
C PRO A 5 18.86 17.95 -36.74
N LYS A 6 19.15 19.25 -36.82
CA LYS A 6 19.26 20.14 -35.65
C LYS A 6 17.92 20.44 -34.99
N GLN A 7 16.85 20.61 -35.77
CA GLN A 7 15.50 20.79 -35.25
C GLN A 7 15.02 19.50 -34.57
N PHE A 8 15.19 18.36 -35.24
CA PHE A 8 14.83 17.06 -34.66
C PHE A 8 15.55 16.79 -33.34
N LEU A 9 16.86 17.05 -33.26
CA LEU A 9 17.63 16.91 -32.02
C LEU A 9 17.11 17.87 -30.92
N ARG A 10 16.84 19.13 -31.25
CA ARG A 10 16.31 20.11 -30.29
C ARG A 10 14.96 19.67 -29.75
N ASP A 11 14.03 19.27 -30.62
CA ASP A 11 12.67 18.88 -30.24
C ASP A 11 12.70 17.61 -29.38
N THR A 12 13.60 16.67 -29.72
CA THR A 12 13.84 15.46 -28.93
C THR A 12 14.38 15.82 -27.54
N LEU A 13 15.41 16.67 -27.44
CA LEU A 13 15.98 17.09 -26.17
C LEU A 13 14.98 17.86 -25.31
N GLN A 14 14.18 18.75 -25.90
CA GLN A 14 13.13 19.48 -25.19
C GLN A 14 12.06 18.54 -24.65
N THR A 15 11.64 17.55 -25.44
CA THR A 15 10.67 16.54 -25.01
C THR A 15 11.22 15.70 -23.86
N VAL A 16 12.45 15.19 -23.99
CA VAL A 16 13.12 14.42 -22.92
C VAL A 16 13.25 15.25 -21.65
N LEU A 17 13.67 16.52 -21.76
CA LEU A 17 13.80 17.41 -20.62
C LEU A 17 12.46 17.66 -19.94
N LEU A 18 11.40 17.91 -20.71
CA LEU A 18 10.05 18.12 -20.16
C LEU A 18 9.56 16.87 -19.41
N VAL A 19 9.72 15.68 -20.00
CA VAL A 19 9.35 14.41 -19.36
C VAL A 19 10.17 14.18 -18.09
N ALA A 20 11.48 14.44 -18.12
CA ALA A 20 12.35 14.31 -16.96
C ALA A 20 11.96 15.30 -15.84
N LEU A 21 11.60 16.53 -16.18
CA LEU A 21 11.12 17.53 -15.22
C LEU A 21 9.79 17.10 -14.58
N LEU A 22 8.85 16.59 -15.38
CA LEU A 22 7.57 16.08 -14.87
C LEU A 22 7.77 14.86 -13.97
N ALA A 23 8.60 13.89 -14.40
CA ALA A 23 8.94 12.72 -13.60
C ALA A 23 9.64 13.12 -12.29
N GLY A 24 10.59 14.05 -12.35
CA GLY A 24 11.28 14.59 -11.19
C GLY A 24 10.34 15.31 -10.22
N LEU A 25 9.38 16.09 -10.72
CA LEU A 25 8.38 16.76 -9.89
C LEU A 25 7.47 15.74 -9.18
N LEU A 26 7.00 14.73 -9.91
CA LEU A 26 6.18 13.65 -9.35
C LEU A 26 6.96 12.86 -8.29
N PHE A 27 8.22 12.54 -8.54
CA PHE A 27 9.08 11.85 -7.57
C PHE A 27 9.34 12.72 -6.34
N ALA A 28 9.64 14.02 -6.52
CA ALA A 28 9.86 14.94 -5.40
C ALA A 28 8.60 15.08 -4.52
N ALA A 29 7.41 15.12 -5.12
CA ALA A 29 6.15 15.23 -4.40
C ALA A 29 5.73 13.92 -3.70
N SER A 30 5.93 12.77 -4.36
CA SER A 30 5.48 11.46 -3.85
C SER A 30 6.52 10.74 -3.00
N GLY A 31 7.82 10.93 -3.25
CA GLY A 31 8.91 10.18 -2.64
C GLY A 31 9.06 8.75 -3.16
N VAL A 32 8.26 8.31 -4.13
CA VAL A 32 8.28 6.95 -4.68
C VAL A 32 8.11 6.97 -6.19
N TRP A 33 8.69 5.98 -6.87
CA TRP A 33 8.50 5.77 -8.31
C TRP A 33 8.16 4.30 -8.61
N PRO A 34 7.08 4.02 -9.37
CA PRO A 34 6.08 4.96 -9.88
C PRO A 34 5.17 5.50 -8.74
N PRO A 35 4.63 6.73 -8.85
CA PRO A 35 3.78 7.34 -7.81
C PRO A 35 2.34 6.80 -7.82
N MET A 36 2.13 5.60 -8.37
CA MET A 36 0.80 5.03 -8.56
C MET A 36 0.82 3.50 -8.67
N VAL A 37 -0.24 2.87 -8.16
CA VAL A 37 -0.48 1.41 -8.26
C VAL A 37 -1.88 1.15 -8.81
N ALA A 38 -2.05 0.04 -9.53
CA ALA A 38 -3.37 -0.39 -10.01
C ALA A 38 -3.92 -1.47 -9.08
N VAL A 39 -5.22 -1.42 -8.80
CA VAL A 39 -5.90 -2.41 -7.95
C VAL A 39 -6.25 -3.65 -8.76
N GLU A 40 -5.66 -4.78 -8.39
CA GLU A 40 -5.78 -6.05 -9.15
C GLU A 40 -6.88 -6.97 -8.62
N SER A 41 -7.30 -6.80 -7.36
CA SER A 41 -8.26 -7.69 -6.67
C SER A 41 -9.31 -6.89 -5.87
N GLY A 42 -10.41 -7.56 -5.50
CA GLY A 42 -11.48 -6.99 -4.68
C GLY A 42 -11.21 -7.03 -3.17
N SER A 43 -9.99 -7.31 -2.72
CA SER A 43 -9.64 -7.41 -1.29
C SER A 43 -9.84 -6.12 -0.50
N MET A 44 -9.93 -4.98 -1.20
CA MET A 44 -10.12 -3.65 -0.62
C MET A 44 -11.52 -3.08 -0.85
N GLU A 45 -12.47 -3.87 -1.35
CA GLU A 45 -13.86 -3.43 -1.50
C GLU A 45 -14.52 -3.18 -0.13
N PRO A 46 -15.47 -2.23 -0.03
CA PRO A 46 -15.95 -1.30 -1.07
C PRO A 46 -15.08 -0.04 -1.23
N HIS A 47 -14.02 0.12 -0.44
CA HIS A 47 -13.24 1.35 -0.38
C HIS A 47 -12.35 1.56 -1.61
N MET A 48 -11.92 0.46 -2.24
CA MET A 48 -11.19 0.44 -3.50
C MET A 48 -11.60 -0.77 -4.34
N GLU A 49 -11.90 -0.53 -5.61
CA GLU A 49 -12.41 -1.55 -6.52
C GLU A 49 -11.33 -1.98 -7.52
N ARG A 50 -11.47 -3.19 -8.05
CA ARG A 50 -10.60 -3.67 -9.12
C ARG A 50 -10.64 -2.73 -10.32
N GLY A 51 -9.45 -2.33 -10.79
CA GLY A 51 -9.30 -1.39 -11.90
C GLY A 51 -9.18 0.07 -11.47
N ASP A 52 -9.21 0.37 -10.17
CA ASP A 52 -8.84 1.70 -9.68
C ASP A 52 -7.33 1.95 -9.84
N LEU A 53 -6.97 3.20 -10.13
CA LEU A 53 -5.59 3.67 -10.01
C LEU A 53 -5.44 4.44 -8.70
N VAL A 54 -4.51 4.02 -7.87
CA VAL A 54 -4.25 4.63 -6.56
C VAL A 54 -2.98 5.43 -6.64
N VAL A 55 -3.06 6.71 -6.29
CA VAL A 55 -1.86 7.55 -6.13
C VAL A 55 -1.27 7.27 -4.76
N VAL A 56 0.04 7.04 -4.75
CA VAL A 56 0.78 6.63 -3.56
C VAL A 56 1.94 7.58 -3.26
N THR A 57 2.35 7.61 -1.99
CA THR A 57 3.53 8.37 -1.53
C THR A 57 4.38 7.51 -0.62
N ALA A 58 5.65 7.87 -0.43
CA ALA A 58 6.48 7.29 0.62
C ALA A 58 5.79 7.46 2.00
N PRO A 59 6.02 6.54 2.95
CA PRO A 59 5.34 6.54 4.24
C PRO A 59 5.53 7.80 5.08
N ASP A 60 6.70 8.43 4.99
CA ASP A 60 7.14 9.63 5.69
C ASP A 60 6.68 10.94 5.02
N ARG A 61 6.15 10.87 3.79
CA ARG A 61 5.65 12.05 3.08
C ARG A 61 4.25 12.38 3.58
N TRP A 62 3.92 13.66 3.72
CA TRP A 62 2.54 14.12 4.03
C TRP A 62 1.91 13.36 5.21
N THR A 63 2.65 13.22 6.31
CA THR A 63 2.17 12.54 7.52
C THR A 63 0.99 13.30 8.10
N ALA A 64 -0.04 12.55 8.50
CA ALA A 64 -1.21 13.14 9.14
C ALA A 64 -0.83 13.78 10.48
N THR A 65 -1.67 14.69 10.98
CA THR A 65 -1.57 15.25 12.33
C THR A 65 -1.94 14.25 13.44
N ALA A 66 -2.53 13.10 13.09
CA ALA A 66 -2.65 11.95 14.00
C ALA A 66 -1.26 11.41 14.33
N THR A 67 -1.04 10.86 15.52
CA THR A 67 0.27 10.38 16.01
C THR A 67 0.79 9.21 15.16
N PRO A 68 1.60 9.47 14.11
CA PRO A 68 2.12 8.40 13.30
C PRO A 68 3.19 7.69 14.13
N ARG A 69 3.43 6.41 13.85
CA ARG A 69 4.69 5.82 14.31
C ARG A 69 5.86 6.51 13.59
N ASP A 70 7.10 6.30 14.01
CA ASP A 70 8.28 6.93 13.38
C ASP A 70 8.35 6.70 11.86
N SER A 71 7.77 5.61 11.35
CA SER A 71 7.64 5.29 9.92
C SER A 71 6.54 6.07 9.17
N GLY A 72 5.82 6.98 9.82
CA GLY A 72 4.81 7.83 9.21
C GLY A 72 3.47 7.16 8.93
N VAL A 73 3.30 5.85 9.18
CA VAL A 73 2.04 5.12 9.01
C VAL A 73 1.12 5.37 10.21
N VAL A 74 -0.14 5.70 9.93
CA VAL A 74 -1.21 5.80 10.94
C VAL A 74 -2.04 4.52 10.91
N THR A 75 -2.11 3.79 12.01
CA THR A 75 -2.91 2.57 12.12
C THR A 75 -4.37 2.87 12.48
N ALA A 76 -5.29 1.99 12.12
CA ALA A 76 -6.72 2.17 12.39
C ALA A 76 -7.00 2.33 13.90
N ASP A 77 -6.31 1.58 14.76
CA ASP A 77 -6.44 1.67 16.23
C ASP A 77 -5.96 3.01 16.83
N ARG A 78 -5.16 3.78 16.07
CA ARG A 78 -4.63 5.10 16.48
C ARG A 78 -5.06 6.24 15.57
N ALA A 79 -6.06 6.00 14.73
CA ALA A 79 -6.48 6.95 13.71
C ALA A 79 -6.98 8.28 14.31
N GLY A 80 -7.65 8.26 15.46
CA GLY A 80 -8.08 9.49 16.14
C GLY A 80 -8.91 10.44 15.26
N GLY A 81 -9.75 9.88 14.38
CA GLY A 81 -10.55 10.63 13.38
C GLY A 81 -9.89 10.80 12.01
N TYR A 82 -8.63 10.38 11.85
CA TYR A 82 -7.98 10.31 10.54
C TYR A 82 -8.53 9.15 9.71
N GLU A 83 -8.99 9.44 8.50
CA GLU A 83 -9.51 8.44 7.58
C GLU A 83 -8.77 8.44 6.25
N ARG A 84 -8.69 7.25 5.67
CA ARG A 84 -8.19 7.03 4.31
C ARG A 84 -9.13 6.06 3.59
N PHE A 85 -9.60 6.49 2.41
CA PHE A 85 -10.60 5.77 1.62
C PHE A 85 -11.93 5.51 2.37
N GLY A 86 -12.33 6.42 3.25
CA GLY A 86 -13.62 6.34 3.96
C GLY A 86 -13.61 5.44 5.20
N ALA A 87 -12.45 4.97 5.65
CA ALA A 87 -12.31 4.22 6.89
C ALA A 87 -11.03 4.62 7.66
N PRO A 88 -10.95 4.33 8.97
CA PRO A 88 -9.83 4.75 9.81
C PRO A 88 -8.47 4.20 9.37
N GLY A 89 -7.42 5.00 9.56
CA GLY A 89 -6.04 4.58 9.34
C GLY A 89 -5.59 4.56 7.87
N ASP A 90 -4.30 4.37 7.65
CA ASP A 90 -3.66 4.32 6.33
C ASP A 90 -3.87 2.97 5.65
N VAL A 91 -3.96 3.01 4.31
CA VAL A 91 -3.82 1.85 3.44
C VAL A 91 -2.40 1.85 2.88
N VAL A 92 -1.67 0.77 3.12
CA VAL A 92 -0.25 0.63 2.82
C VAL A 92 -0.03 -0.34 1.68
N VAL A 93 0.95 -0.04 0.82
CA VAL A 93 1.47 -0.95 -0.20
C VAL A 93 2.76 -1.55 0.34
N TYR A 94 2.82 -2.88 0.43
CA TYR A 94 3.98 -3.57 0.97
C TYR A 94 4.39 -4.78 0.11
N VAL A 95 5.66 -5.14 0.26
CA VAL A 95 6.26 -6.31 -0.40
C VAL A 95 6.85 -7.22 0.67
N VAL A 96 6.35 -8.44 0.74
CA VAL A 96 6.91 -9.48 1.61
C VAL A 96 8.11 -10.10 0.91
N PRO A 97 9.29 -10.18 1.55
CA PRO A 97 10.44 -10.89 1.00
C PRO A 97 10.06 -12.32 0.60
N ASP A 98 10.65 -12.80 -0.50
CA ASP A 98 10.47 -14.16 -1.04
C ASP A 98 9.05 -14.52 -1.53
N ARG A 99 8.07 -13.61 -1.38
CA ARG A 99 6.76 -13.74 -2.02
C ARG A 99 6.87 -13.37 -3.49
N ARG A 100 6.46 -14.29 -4.37
CA ARG A 100 6.25 -13.99 -5.80
C ARG A 100 4.89 -13.36 -5.99
N GLY A 101 4.81 -12.30 -6.79
CA GLY A 101 3.55 -11.64 -7.16
C GLY A 101 3.63 -10.12 -7.13
N SER A 102 2.49 -9.48 -7.36
CA SER A 102 2.32 -8.04 -7.21
C SER A 102 2.39 -7.62 -5.74
N PRO A 103 2.81 -6.37 -5.44
CA PRO A 103 2.73 -5.81 -4.09
C PRO A 103 1.30 -5.90 -3.54
N ILE A 104 1.19 -6.05 -2.22
CA ILE A 104 -0.10 -6.13 -1.54
C ILE A 104 -0.49 -4.73 -1.08
N ILE A 105 -1.77 -4.36 -1.23
CA ILE A 105 -2.31 -3.09 -0.77
C ILE A 105 -3.44 -3.34 0.23
N HIS A 106 -3.19 -3.14 1.53
CA HIS A 106 -4.14 -3.42 2.60
C HIS A 106 -4.09 -2.36 3.70
N ARG A 107 -5.11 -2.31 4.55
CA ARG A 107 -5.18 -1.36 5.66
C ARG A 107 -4.29 -1.78 6.82
N ALA A 108 -3.57 -0.82 7.39
CA ALA A 108 -2.81 -1.04 8.63
C ALA A 108 -3.74 -0.89 9.83
N HIS A 109 -4.03 -2.00 10.52
CA HIS A 109 -4.97 -1.99 11.65
C HIS A 109 -4.29 -1.58 12.95
N PHE A 110 -3.14 -2.18 13.26
CA PHE A 110 -2.35 -1.87 14.45
C PHE A 110 -0.91 -2.35 14.31
N TYR A 111 -0.02 -1.87 15.18
CA TYR A 111 1.39 -2.27 15.23
C TYR A 111 1.66 -3.19 16.42
N VAL A 112 2.43 -4.25 16.22
CA VAL A 112 2.84 -5.25 17.23
C VAL A 112 4.36 -5.31 17.36
N ARG A 113 4.85 -5.65 18.56
CA ARG A 113 6.26 -5.91 18.82
C ARG A 113 6.59 -7.40 18.66
N ALA A 114 7.86 -7.71 18.41
CA ALA A 114 8.34 -9.08 18.43
C ALA A 114 8.00 -9.78 19.76
N GLY A 115 7.45 -10.98 19.68
CA GLY A 115 6.97 -11.78 20.81
C GLY A 115 5.64 -11.31 21.41
N GLU A 116 5.01 -10.27 20.88
CA GLU A 116 3.71 -9.80 21.36
C GLU A 116 2.62 -10.83 21.01
N ASP A 117 1.86 -11.24 22.03
CA ASP A 117 0.56 -11.87 21.84
C ASP A 117 -0.38 -10.80 21.30
N TRP A 118 -0.63 -10.85 19.99
CA TRP A 118 -1.50 -9.89 19.33
C TRP A 118 -2.95 -10.34 19.24
N TYR A 119 -3.26 -11.59 19.62
CA TYR A 119 -4.64 -12.10 19.72
C TYR A 119 -5.47 -11.20 20.65
N VAL A 120 -4.90 -10.78 21.78
CA VAL A 120 -5.57 -9.93 22.78
C VAL A 120 -5.97 -8.54 22.28
N ARG A 121 -5.43 -8.10 21.13
CA ARG A 121 -5.72 -6.80 20.50
C ARG A 121 -6.51 -6.94 19.20
N ALA A 122 -6.61 -8.16 18.68
CA ALA A 122 -7.29 -8.42 17.43
C ALA A 122 -8.79 -8.14 17.58
N ASP A 123 -9.40 -7.69 16.49
CA ASP A 123 -10.85 -7.75 16.35
C ASP A 123 -11.26 -9.22 16.20
N PRO A 124 -12.10 -9.77 17.10
CA PRO A 124 -12.54 -11.16 17.02
C PRO A 124 -13.25 -11.50 15.70
N GLU A 125 -13.92 -10.54 15.06
CA GLU A 125 -14.57 -10.76 13.76
C GLU A 125 -13.56 -10.93 12.62
N ALA A 126 -12.33 -10.47 12.83
CA ALA A 126 -11.23 -10.56 11.88
C ALA A 126 -10.27 -11.75 12.17
N LEU A 127 -10.70 -12.71 12.99
CA LEU A 127 -9.97 -13.96 13.27
C LEU A 127 -10.70 -15.19 12.68
N PRO A 128 -9.96 -16.26 12.34
CA PRO A 128 -10.58 -17.52 11.92
C PRO A 128 -11.51 -18.09 12.99
N ALA A 129 -12.58 -18.76 12.57
CA ALA A 129 -13.53 -19.37 13.50
C ALA A 129 -12.87 -20.49 14.32
N GLY A 130 -13.17 -20.53 15.62
CA GLY A 130 -12.66 -21.54 16.54
C GLY A 130 -11.21 -21.32 16.99
N VAL A 131 -10.66 -20.12 16.78
CA VAL A 131 -9.39 -19.70 17.38
C VAL A 131 -9.66 -19.10 18.75
N ASP A 132 -9.18 -19.78 19.79
CA ASP A 132 -9.37 -19.39 21.18
C ASP A 132 -8.15 -18.70 21.78
N ASP A 133 -6.97 -18.84 21.18
CA ASP A 133 -5.76 -18.14 21.61
C ASP A 133 -4.71 -17.92 20.51
N CYS A 134 -3.65 -17.22 20.90
CA CYS A 134 -2.52 -16.88 20.04
C CYS A 134 -1.76 -18.10 19.49
N THR A 135 -1.72 -19.22 20.22
CA THR A 135 -0.96 -20.41 19.76
C THR A 135 -1.62 -21.11 18.57
N GLU A 136 -2.91 -20.86 18.36
CA GLU A 136 -3.69 -21.38 17.24
C GLU A 136 -3.63 -20.47 15.99
N LEU A 137 -3.06 -19.27 16.13
CA LEU A 137 -2.90 -18.32 15.04
C LEU A 137 -1.54 -18.45 14.34
N LEU A 138 -1.58 -18.31 13.01
CA LEU A 138 -0.35 -18.07 12.26
C LEU A 138 0.29 -16.75 12.70
N ASN A 139 1.62 -16.77 12.84
CA ASN A 139 2.42 -15.61 13.22
C ASN A 139 2.04 -14.99 14.58
N CYS A 140 1.52 -15.79 15.51
CA CYS A 140 1.27 -15.39 16.88
C CYS A 140 1.95 -16.39 17.86
N PRO A 141 2.73 -15.93 18.85
CA PRO A 141 3.17 -14.55 19.08
C PRO A 141 3.91 -13.97 17.87
N ALA A 142 3.92 -12.64 17.75
CA ALA A 142 4.47 -11.97 16.58
C ALA A 142 5.95 -12.36 16.36
N PRO A 143 6.33 -12.97 15.21
CA PRO A 143 7.70 -13.43 14.99
C PRO A 143 8.71 -12.27 14.90
N HIS A 144 8.22 -11.07 14.60
CA HIS A 144 8.96 -9.82 14.62
C HIS A 144 7.99 -8.65 14.74
N SER A 145 8.53 -7.46 15.02
CA SER A 145 7.73 -6.24 15.07
C SER A 145 7.24 -5.86 13.68
N GLY A 146 6.04 -5.30 13.59
CA GLY A 146 5.43 -4.91 12.32
C GLY A 146 3.94 -4.56 12.45
N TYR A 147 3.34 -4.26 11.32
CA TYR A 147 1.91 -3.95 11.20
C TYR A 147 1.10 -5.22 11.01
N VAL A 148 0.01 -5.34 11.78
CA VAL A 148 -1.09 -6.23 11.45
C VAL A 148 -1.95 -5.52 10.40
N THR A 149 -2.15 -6.19 9.26
CA THR A 149 -2.80 -5.63 8.07
C THR A 149 -3.98 -6.49 7.65
N LYS A 150 -4.94 -5.88 6.94
CA LYS A 150 -6.12 -6.59 6.43
C LYS A 150 -6.63 -5.90 5.17
N GLY A 151 -7.04 -6.69 4.19
CA GLY A 151 -7.90 -6.18 3.13
C GLY A 151 -9.26 -5.80 3.70
N ASP A 152 -9.82 -4.67 3.30
CA ASP A 152 -11.09 -4.19 3.83
C ASP A 152 -12.23 -5.21 3.62
N ALA A 153 -12.20 -5.95 2.50
CA ALA A 153 -13.13 -7.05 2.19
C ALA A 153 -12.67 -8.44 2.67
N ASN A 154 -11.45 -8.58 3.18
CA ASN A 154 -10.96 -9.89 3.61
C ASN A 154 -11.66 -10.33 4.91
N ALA A 155 -11.85 -11.63 5.12
CA ALA A 155 -12.48 -12.12 6.35
C ALA A 155 -11.55 -11.98 7.57
N HIS A 156 -10.25 -12.24 7.40
CA HIS A 156 -9.30 -12.26 8.52
C HIS A 156 -8.04 -11.44 8.21
N TYR A 157 -7.30 -11.08 9.26
CA TYR A 157 -6.00 -10.42 9.15
C TYR A 157 -5.04 -11.19 8.23
N ASP A 158 -4.19 -10.46 7.54
CA ASP A 158 -3.18 -11.02 6.64
C ASP A 158 -2.25 -12.01 7.37
N GLN A 159 -2.00 -11.73 8.66
CA GLN A 159 -1.20 -12.53 9.58
C GLN A 159 -1.86 -13.85 9.94
N ALA A 160 -3.19 -13.87 10.12
CA ALA A 160 -3.95 -15.08 10.42
C ALA A 160 -4.20 -15.94 9.17
N ASN A 161 -4.35 -15.31 8.00
CA ASN A 161 -4.66 -15.98 6.73
C ASN A 161 -3.44 -16.46 5.94
N GLY A 162 -2.22 -16.29 6.48
CA GLY A 162 -0.99 -16.68 5.80
C GLY A 162 -0.65 -15.81 4.58
N ILE A 163 -1.25 -14.63 4.46
CA ILE A 163 -0.92 -13.66 3.39
C ILE A 163 0.46 -13.05 3.65
N ALA A 164 0.72 -12.66 4.90
CA ALA A 164 1.98 -12.06 5.33
C ALA A 164 2.15 -12.19 6.86
N PRO A 165 3.37 -12.40 7.40
CA PRO A 165 3.64 -12.13 8.81
C PRO A 165 3.48 -10.62 9.13
N PRO A 166 3.60 -10.16 10.39
CA PRO A 166 3.48 -8.74 10.73
C PRO A 166 4.36 -7.88 9.81
N VAL A 167 3.77 -6.96 9.06
CA VAL A 167 4.46 -6.25 7.98
C VAL A 167 5.51 -5.31 8.56
N LYS A 168 6.79 -5.59 8.33
CA LYS A 168 7.87 -4.74 8.83
C LYS A 168 7.79 -3.34 8.23
N GLU A 169 8.30 -2.34 8.94
CA GLU A 169 8.28 -0.96 8.46
C GLU A 169 9.06 -0.83 7.15
N GLU A 170 10.19 -1.52 7.02
CA GLU A 170 11.00 -1.53 5.80
C GLU A 170 10.36 -2.27 4.62
N TRP A 171 9.28 -3.03 4.84
CA TRP A 171 8.53 -3.70 3.78
C TRP A 171 7.44 -2.81 3.19
N VAL A 172 7.06 -1.73 3.89
CA VAL A 172 6.09 -0.75 3.41
C VAL A 172 6.77 0.15 2.38
N VAL A 173 6.38 -0.03 1.12
CA VAL A 173 6.93 0.73 0.00
C VAL A 173 6.26 2.10 -0.10
N SER A 174 4.95 2.16 0.13
CA SER A 174 4.19 3.41 -0.02
C SER A 174 2.84 3.36 0.70
N LYS A 175 2.13 4.49 0.74
CA LYS A 175 0.77 4.62 1.29
C LYS A 175 -0.17 5.22 0.26
N GLY A 176 -1.38 4.69 0.17
CA GLY A 176 -2.43 5.20 -0.69
C GLY A 176 -2.95 6.56 -0.22
N ARG A 177 -3.17 7.48 -1.17
CA ARG A 177 -3.69 8.84 -0.88
C ARG A 177 -5.08 9.06 -1.40
N PHE A 178 -5.27 8.82 -2.68
CA PHE A 178 -6.56 8.94 -3.35
C PHE A 178 -6.61 7.95 -4.52
N ARG A 179 -7.84 7.61 -4.93
CA ARG A 179 -8.10 6.70 -6.04
C ARG A 179 -8.73 7.45 -7.20
N VAL A 180 -8.40 7.02 -8.42
CA VAL A 180 -9.06 7.43 -9.64
C VAL A 180 -9.75 6.19 -10.21
N PRO A 181 -11.10 6.14 -10.16
CA PRO A 181 -11.84 4.98 -10.61
C PRO A 181 -11.54 4.60 -12.06
N LEU A 182 -11.51 3.29 -12.35
CA LEU A 182 -11.35 2.70 -13.68
C LEU A 182 -10.02 2.98 -14.42
N LEU A 183 -9.21 3.95 -13.97
CA LEU A 183 -7.98 4.34 -14.65
C LEU A 183 -6.88 3.27 -14.57
N GLY A 184 -6.96 2.38 -13.57
CA GLY A 184 -6.06 1.25 -13.40
C GLY A 184 -6.18 0.23 -14.53
N TRP A 185 -7.33 0.13 -15.22
CA TRP A 185 -7.51 -0.77 -16.36
C TRP A 185 -6.51 -0.52 -17.49
N VAL A 186 -6.04 0.72 -17.67
CA VAL A 186 -4.98 1.03 -18.65
C VAL A 186 -3.72 0.20 -18.37
N ARG A 187 -3.33 0.07 -17.11
CA ARG A 187 -2.18 -0.75 -16.70
C ARG A 187 -2.50 -2.24 -16.73
N LEU A 188 -3.67 -2.64 -16.25
CA LEU A 188 -4.05 -4.06 -16.18
C LEU A 188 -4.18 -4.70 -17.57
N LEU A 189 -4.72 -3.96 -18.55
CA LEU A 189 -4.89 -4.48 -19.92
C LEU A 189 -3.57 -4.49 -20.70
N THR A 190 -2.65 -3.57 -20.42
CA THR A 190 -1.35 -3.51 -21.12
C THR A 190 -0.33 -4.47 -20.55
N ALA A 191 -0.41 -4.81 -19.26
CA ALA A 191 0.43 -5.83 -18.63
C ALA A 191 0.21 -7.26 -19.18
N VAL A 192 -0.91 -7.51 -19.86
CA VAL A 192 -1.22 -8.78 -20.53
C VAL A 192 -0.66 -8.83 -21.97
N VAL A 193 -0.13 -7.71 -22.49
CA VAL A 193 0.28 -7.55 -23.91
C VAL A 193 1.81 -7.47 -24.08
N VAL A 194 2.60 -7.89 -23.09
CA VAL A 194 4.07 -7.98 -23.21
C VAL A 194 4.55 -9.36 -22.80
#